data_AF-T1XIR4-F1
#
_entry.id   AF-T1XIR4-F1
#
_cell.length_a   1.000
_cell.length_b   1.000
_cell.length_c   1.000
_cell.angle_alpha   90.00
_cell.angle_beta   90.00
_cell.angle_gamma   90.00
#
_symmetry.space_group_name_H-M   'P 1'
#
loop_
_entity.id
_entity.type
_entity.pdbx_description
1 polymer ?
#
loop_
_entity_poly.entity_id
_entity_poly.type
_entity_poly.pdbx_seq_one_letter_code
_entity_poly.pdbx_strand_id
1 'polypeptide(L)'
;MEHPDLHVLMLAYFYPPLGGAGVQRSLKFSKYLPQFGCYPSVISSESGAYINDPSLLAEVPSSSTIIRLPHTPIVTKLMKWRQRPDKGGRSSNQPLSGSAPASSGSWRQAWGDTALKTIRSLQYPDDKAAWGSQASRVAMELVRKNPIDLIFSTSPPISAHLAAMHVARRANLPWVADFRDLWTSNPAYDMPAWRRSLDIRLENKLLASADGVITVSEHLASMLRIRRPSKEKDTVLAISNGYDEADFSHALPLPRKSETFRVVHAGTFYGHQSPDEFLNGVERLFQLEPEARKRLRLRFVGNVGARFERTLSEFKARHPQVLELTGYVEHPRAIAEMLAADALLLVIGGDAKLAEGVMTGKLFEYLRAGRPVLQVGAVNGEAARLLQNTGAGIAVAADDAAEIAAVISRWVAGAAPKPQPARASIYERRAQTARLSEFLATVHERFHGRN
;
A
#
# COMPACT_ATOMS: atom_id res chain seq x y z
N MET A 1 -12.63 9.98 29.94
CA MET A 1 -13.80 9.09 29.78
C MET A 1 -13.24 7.72 29.47
N GLU A 2 -13.54 6.72 30.30
CA GLU A 2 -13.20 5.34 29.98
C GLU A 2 -13.98 4.95 28.72
N HIS A 3 -13.27 4.50 27.68
CA HIS A 3 -13.91 4.02 26.46
C HIS A 3 -14.59 2.68 26.74
N PRO A 4 -15.80 2.43 26.21
CA PRO A 4 -16.43 1.13 26.38
C PRO A 4 -15.58 0.03 25.74
N ASP A 5 -15.54 -1.14 26.38
CA ASP A 5 -14.98 -2.33 25.77
C ASP A 5 -15.88 -2.76 24.60
N LEU A 6 -15.33 -2.84 23.38
CA LEU A 6 -16.07 -3.15 22.15
C LEU A 6 -15.52 -4.40 21.48
N HIS A 7 -16.39 -5.37 21.20
CA HIS A 7 -16.11 -6.51 20.34
C HIS A 7 -16.37 -6.16 18.88
N VAL A 8 -15.30 -6.16 18.07
CA VAL A 8 -15.34 -5.70 16.67
C VAL A 8 -15.22 -6.88 15.72
N LEU A 9 -16.21 -7.11 14.88
CA LEU A 9 -16.10 -8.10 13.80
C LEU A 9 -15.49 -7.46 12.55
N MET A 10 -14.24 -7.80 12.25
CA MET A 10 -13.47 -7.29 11.13
C MET A 10 -13.56 -8.20 9.90
N LEU A 11 -14.07 -7.69 8.78
CA LEU A 11 -14.02 -8.35 7.48
C LEU A 11 -12.83 -7.80 6.67
N ALA A 12 -11.72 -8.55 6.68
CA ALA A 12 -10.46 -8.15 6.06
C ALA A 12 -9.96 -9.28 5.13
N TYR A 13 -10.25 -9.15 3.84
CA TYR A 13 -9.84 -10.15 2.85
C TYR A 13 -8.32 -10.37 2.86
N PHE A 14 -7.56 -9.28 2.85
CA PHE A 14 -6.11 -9.27 2.92
C PHE A 14 -5.67 -9.17 4.38
N TYR A 15 -5.22 -10.30 4.91
CA TYR A 15 -4.75 -10.48 6.28
C TYR A 15 -3.64 -11.54 6.28
N PRO A 16 -2.68 -11.55 7.24
CA PRO A 16 -1.66 -12.60 7.29
C PRO A 16 -2.30 -13.98 7.27
N PRO A 17 -1.70 -15.03 6.67
CA PRO A 17 -0.33 -15.07 6.15
C PRO A 17 -0.16 -14.45 4.77
N LEU A 18 -1.20 -13.81 4.19
CA LEU A 18 -0.99 -13.04 2.97
C LEU A 18 -0.01 -11.89 3.28
N GLY A 19 0.84 -11.56 2.32
CA GLY A 19 1.78 -10.44 2.39
C GLY A 19 1.31 -9.22 1.58
N GLY A 20 2.16 -8.19 1.56
CA GLY A 20 1.98 -6.98 0.77
C GLY A 20 1.32 -5.82 1.51
N ALA A 21 1.37 -4.64 0.89
CA ALA A 21 0.97 -3.37 1.53
C ALA A 21 -0.48 -3.37 2.03
N GLY A 22 -1.37 -4.09 1.34
CA GLY A 22 -2.78 -4.18 1.72
C GLY A 22 -3.05 -4.98 3.00
N VAL A 23 -2.10 -5.81 3.45
CA VAL A 23 -2.23 -6.60 4.67
C VAL A 23 -1.86 -5.78 5.91
N GLN A 24 -0.84 -4.92 5.77
CA GLN A 24 -0.22 -4.18 6.86
C GLN A 24 -1.24 -3.33 7.64
N ARG A 25 -2.13 -2.60 6.96
CA ARG A 25 -3.12 -1.76 7.65
C ARG A 25 -4.06 -2.57 8.55
N SER A 26 -4.66 -3.64 8.00
CA SER A 26 -5.60 -4.49 8.72
C SER A 26 -4.94 -5.19 9.90
N LEU A 27 -3.73 -5.73 9.70
CA LEU A 27 -2.94 -6.39 10.74
C LEU A 27 -2.58 -5.42 11.87
N LYS A 28 -2.07 -4.23 11.55
CA LYS A 28 -1.63 -3.30 12.59
C LYS A 28 -2.81 -2.73 13.37
N PHE A 29 -3.99 -2.54 12.75
CA PHE A 29 -5.21 -2.22 13.48
C PHE A 29 -5.60 -3.35 14.44
N SER A 30 -5.71 -4.59 13.98
CA SER A 30 -6.08 -5.69 14.88
C SER A 30 -5.04 -5.96 15.98
N LYS A 31 -3.75 -5.70 15.70
CA LYS A 31 -2.65 -5.76 16.67
C LYS A 31 -2.82 -4.79 17.83
N TYR A 32 -3.18 -3.53 17.53
CA TYR A 32 -3.18 -2.45 18.53
C TYR A 32 -4.55 -2.14 19.14
N LEU A 33 -5.66 -2.48 18.48
CA LEU A 33 -7.02 -2.23 18.98
C LEU A 33 -7.24 -2.74 20.42
N PRO A 34 -6.75 -3.94 20.83
CA PRO A 34 -6.94 -4.43 22.20
C PRO A 34 -6.34 -3.52 23.28
N GLN A 35 -5.33 -2.71 22.94
CA GLN A 35 -4.74 -1.75 23.89
C GLN A 35 -5.64 -0.54 24.17
N PHE A 36 -6.73 -0.40 23.41
CA PHE A 36 -7.67 0.70 23.47
C PHE A 36 -9.12 0.21 23.67
N GLY A 37 -9.31 -0.93 24.35
CA GLY A 37 -10.62 -1.49 24.68
C GLY A 37 -11.39 -2.09 23.50
N CYS A 38 -10.78 -2.23 22.32
CA CYS A 38 -11.43 -2.83 21.15
C CYS A 38 -10.87 -4.23 20.87
N TYR A 39 -11.71 -5.25 20.89
CA TYR A 39 -11.31 -6.65 20.74
C TYR A 39 -11.75 -7.22 19.38
N PRO A 40 -10.85 -7.32 18.40
CA PRO A 40 -11.21 -7.72 17.06
C PRO A 40 -11.32 -9.24 16.90
N SER A 41 -12.41 -9.67 16.26
CA SER A 41 -12.52 -10.99 15.61
C SER A 41 -12.42 -10.80 14.09
N VAL A 42 -11.51 -11.50 13.42
CA VAL A 42 -11.18 -11.26 12.01
C VAL A 42 -11.66 -12.40 11.12
N ILE A 43 -12.43 -12.08 10.08
CA ILE A 43 -12.72 -12.99 8.96
C ILE A 43 -11.85 -12.60 7.78
N SER A 44 -11.01 -13.54 7.31
CA SER A 44 -10.07 -13.32 6.21
C SER A 44 -10.14 -14.39 5.13
N SER A 45 -9.32 -14.22 4.09
CA SER A 45 -9.11 -15.23 3.05
C SER A 45 -7.93 -16.14 3.37
N GLU A 46 -7.97 -17.38 2.87
CA GLU A 46 -6.84 -18.34 2.81
C GLU A 46 -6.24 -18.42 1.39
N SER A 47 -6.44 -17.40 0.55
CA SER A 47 -6.16 -17.51 -0.88
C SER A 47 -4.67 -17.69 -1.22
N GLY A 48 -4.30 -18.87 -1.74
CA GLY A 48 -2.97 -19.14 -2.29
C GLY A 48 -2.65 -18.45 -3.64
N ALA A 49 -3.47 -17.50 -4.08
CA ALA A 49 -3.25 -16.74 -5.32
C ALA A 49 -2.40 -15.47 -5.12
N TYR A 50 -2.03 -15.15 -3.88
CA TYR A 50 -1.32 -13.94 -3.50
C TYR A 50 0.03 -14.25 -2.87
N ILE A 51 0.86 -13.21 -2.74
CA ILE A 51 2.11 -13.27 -1.98
C ILE A 51 1.78 -13.74 -0.58
N ASN A 52 2.50 -14.75 -0.09
CA ASN A 52 2.42 -15.19 1.29
C ASN A 52 3.67 -14.72 2.03
N ASP A 53 3.45 -14.23 3.24
CA ASP A 53 4.45 -13.84 4.21
C ASP A 53 4.03 -14.38 5.59
N PRO A 54 4.43 -15.61 5.93
CA PRO A 54 4.10 -16.22 7.21
C PRO A 54 4.71 -15.49 8.41
N SER A 55 5.75 -14.67 8.22
CA SER A 55 6.40 -13.94 9.31
C SER A 55 5.42 -12.97 10.00
N LEU A 56 4.46 -12.43 9.24
CA LEU A 56 3.40 -11.55 9.73
C LEU A 56 2.42 -12.24 10.70
N LEU A 57 2.40 -13.58 10.77
CA LEU A 57 1.60 -14.29 11.78
C LEU A 57 2.11 -14.05 13.19
N ALA A 58 3.41 -13.78 13.37
CA ALA A 58 3.98 -13.48 14.69
C ALA A 58 3.46 -12.16 15.28
N GLU A 59 2.91 -11.29 14.44
CA GLU A 59 2.35 -10.00 14.85
C GLU A 59 0.86 -10.05 15.21
N VAL A 60 0.21 -11.17 14.93
CA VAL A 60 -1.20 -11.36 15.28
C VAL A 60 -1.32 -11.56 16.79
N PRO A 61 -2.16 -10.79 17.50
CA PRO A 61 -2.40 -11.02 18.91
C PRO A 61 -2.97 -12.42 19.17
N SER A 62 -2.46 -13.10 20.19
CA SER A 62 -2.99 -14.40 20.64
C SER A 62 -4.44 -14.31 21.12
N SER A 63 -4.90 -13.13 21.53
CA SER A 63 -6.30 -12.86 21.91
C SER A 63 -7.25 -12.72 20.72
N SER A 64 -6.75 -12.54 19.49
CA SER A 64 -7.60 -12.35 18.32
C SER A 64 -8.15 -13.67 17.79
N THR A 65 -9.47 -13.76 17.65
CA THR A 65 -10.10 -14.86 16.91
C THR A 65 -9.95 -14.61 15.42
N ILE A 66 -9.33 -15.54 14.68
CA ILE A 66 -9.20 -15.43 13.21
C ILE A 66 -9.88 -16.61 12.54
N ILE A 67 -10.77 -16.31 11.60
CA ILE A 67 -11.47 -17.30 10.79
C ILE A 67 -11.07 -17.10 9.33
N ARG A 68 -10.43 -18.12 8.77
CA ARG A 68 -9.89 -18.09 7.41
C ARG A 68 -10.80 -18.86 6.48
N LEU A 69 -11.20 -18.23 5.39
CA LEU A 69 -12.11 -18.82 4.43
C LEU A 69 -11.37 -19.13 3.12
N PRO A 70 -11.49 -20.36 2.59
CA PRO A 70 -10.84 -20.72 1.35
C PRO A 70 -11.43 -19.92 0.19
N HIS A 71 -10.56 -19.34 -0.64
CA HIS A 71 -10.99 -18.64 -1.84
C HIS A 71 -9.97 -18.73 -2.96
N THR A 72 -10.41 -19.19 -4.13
CA THR A 72 -9.62 -19.20 -5.36
C THR A 72 -10.39 -18.48 -6.45
N PRO A 73 -9.91 -17.31 -6.92
CA PRO A 73 -10.57 -16.54 -7.98
C PRO A 73 -10.81 -17.39 -9.23
N ILE A 74 -11.94 -17.15 -9.91
CA ILE A 74 -12.35 -17.91 -11.11
C ILE A 74 -11.31 -17.79 -12.23
N VAL A 75 -10.76 -16.58 -12.44
CA VAL A 75 -9.70 -16.34 -13.44
C VAL A 75 -8.46 -17.18 -13.14
N THR A 76 -8.07 -17.33 -11.86
CA THR A 76 -6.95 -18.18 -11.45
C THR A 76 -7.23 -19.66 -11.75
N LYS A 77 -8.47 -20.14 -11.57
CA LYS A 77 -8.86 -21.51 -11.95
C LYS A 77 -8.78 -21.72 -13.46
N LEU A 78 -9.26 -20.76 -14.25
CA LEU A 78 -9.19 -20.79 -15.72
C LEU A 78 -7.75 -20.77 -16.23
N MET A 79 -6.88 -19.93 -15.65
CA MET A 79 -5.46 -19.86 -16.00
C MET A 79 -4.73 -21.17 -15.66
N LYS A 80 -4.97 -21.76 -14.48
CA LYS A 80 -4.42 -23.07 -14.10
C LYS A 80 -4.91 -24.20 -15.00
N TRP A 81 -6.15 -24.14 -15.49
CA TRP A 81 -6.68 -25.10 -16.47
C TRP A 81 -5.97 -24.97 -17.82
N ARG A 82 -5.68 -23.73 -18.25
CA ARG A 82 -4.99 -23.41 -19.50
C ARG A 82 -3.47 -23.70 -19.46
N GLN A 83 -2.88 -23.75 -18.27
CA GLN A 83 -1.47 -24.12 -18.03
C GLN A 83 -1.28 -25.61 -17.72
N ARG A 84 -2.31 -26.45 -17.87
CA ARG A 84 -2.11 -27.90 -17.80
C ARG A 84 -1.24 -28.31 -19.00
N PRO A 85 -0.05 -28.90 -18.79
CA PRO A 85 0.72 -29.43 -19.90
C PRO A 85 -0.07 -30.57 -20.55
N ASP A 86 -0.06 -30.61 -21.88
CA ASP A 86 -0.57 -31.75 -22.63
C ASP A 86 0.03 -33.04 -22.05
N LYS A 87 -0.84 -33.92 -21.56
CA LYS A 87 -0.45 -35.28 -21.21
C LYS A 87 -0.23 -36.03 -22.53
N GLY A 88 0.96 -35.89 -23.10
CA GLY A 88 1.36 -36.59 -24.31
C GLY A 88 2.81 -36.33 -24.73
N GLY A 89 3.73 -37.19 -24.26
CA GLY A 89 4.86 -37.63 -25.08
C GLY A 89 6.20 -36.88 -24.97
N ARG A 90 7.15 -37.58 -24.32
CA ARG A 90 8.61 -37.63 -24.56
C ARG A 90 9.51 -36.42 -24.22
N SER A 91 10.28 -36.67 -23.15
CA SER A 91 11.65 -36.21 -22.87
C SER A 91 12.54 -36.05 -24.12
N SER A 92 13.21 -34.91 -24.24
CA SER A 92 14.64 -34.87 -24.60
C SER A 92 15.30 -33.54 -24.18
N ASN A 93 16.49 -33.67 -23.59
CA ASN A 93 17.46 -32.61 -23.31
C ASN A 93 18.12 -32.14 -24.62
N GLN A 94 18.18 -30.83 -24.87
CA GLN A 94 19.41 -30.02 -25.00
C GLN A 94 19.12 -28.62 -25.59
N PRO A 95 19.95 -27.60 -25.29
CA PRO A 95 19.76 -26.23 -25.74
C PRO A 95 20.45 -25.98 -27.09
N LEU A 96 19.76 -25.31 -28.02
CA LEU A 96 20.40 -24.72 -29.19
C LEU A 96 19.93 -23.29 -29.39
N SER A 97 20.92 -22.41 -29.39
CA SER A 97 20.92 -21.06 -29.95
C SER A 97 20.30 -21.02 -31.34
N GLY A 98 19.43 -20.04 -31.57
CA GLY A 98 18.88 -19.75 -32.89
C GLY A 98 17.92 -18.58 -32.82
N SER A 99 18.42 -17.40 -33.18
CA SER A 99 17.62 -16.22 -33.50
C SER A 99 16.64 -16.52 -34.64
N ALA A 100 15.34 -16.34 -34.41
CA ALA A 100 14.31 -16.23 -35.45
C ALA A 100 13.13 -15.36 -34.93
N PRO A 101 12.32 -14.79 -35.84
CA PRO A 101 11.95 -13.38 -35.79
C PRO A 101 10.66 -13.06 -35.03
N ALA A 102 10.59 -11.82 -34.55
CA ALA A 102 9.36 -11.19 -34.12
C ALA A 102 8.42 -10.96 -35.33
N SER A 103 7.28 -11.66 -35.37
CA SER A 103 5.99 -11.17 -35.90
C SER A 103 4.98 -12.32 -36.05
N SER A 104 4.03 -12.42 -35.10
CA SER A 104 2.67 -12.99 -35.31
C SER A 104 1.81 -12.98 -34.02
N GLY A 105 2.06 -12.07 -33.08
CA GLY A 105 1.38 -12.06 -31.77
C GLY A 105 0.21 -11.06 -31.60
N SER A 106 -0.07 -10.19 -32.56
CA SER A 106 -0.93 -9.01 -32.31
C SER A 106 -2.42 -9.33 -32.03
N TRP A 107 -3.06 -10.13 -32.88
CA TRP A 107 -4.52 -10.31 -32.80
C TRP A 107 -4.97 -11.32 -31.74
N ARG A 108 -4.33 -12.49 -31.62
CA ARG A 108 -4.70 -13.51 -30.61
C ARG A 108 -4.49 -13.03 -29.17
N GLN A 109 -3.47 -12.20 -28.96
CA GLN A 109 -3.18 -11.59 -27.66
C GLN A 109 -4.20 -10.49 -27.33
N ALA A 110 -4.57 -9.65 -28.30
CA ALA A 110 -5.64 -8.66 -28.15
C ALA A 110 -7.02 -9.27 -27.85
N TRP A 111 -7.36 -10.41 -28.47
CA TRP A 111 -8.58 -11.15 -28.16
C TRP A 111 -8.53 -11.77 -26.75
N GLY A 112 -7.37 -12.26 -26.33
CA GLY A 112 -7.11 -12.72 -24.98
C GLY A 112 -7.34 -11.60 -23.94
N ASP A 113 -6.75 -10.43 -24.16
CA ASP A 113 -6.86 -9.26 -23.28
C ASP A 113 -8.29 -8.72 -23.22
N THR A 114 -8.99 -8.69 -24.37
CA THR A 114 -10.40 -8.29 -24.45
C THR A 114 -11.30 -9.28 -23.72
N ALA A 115 -11.11 -10.59 -23.92
CA ALA A 115 -11.86 -11.63 -23.22
C ALA A 115 -11.61 -11.59 -21.70
N LEU A 116 -10.36 -11.38 -21.27
CA LEU A 116 -10.00 -11.18 -19.86
C LEU A 116 -10.68 -9.94 -19.27
N LYS A 117 -10.69 -8.81 -20.00
CA LYS A 117 -11.42 -7.59 -19.58
C LYS A 117 -12.92 -7.84 -19.46
N THR A 118 -13.53 -8.57 -20.40
CA THR A 118 -14.94 -8.94 -20.34
C THR A 118 -15.23 -9.84 -19.13
N ILE A 119 -14.44 -10.90 -18.91
CA ILE A 119 -14.60 -11.78 -17.74
C ILE A 119 -14.46 -10.99 -16.43
N ARG A 120 -13.46 -10.11 -16.32
CA ARG A 120 -13.28 -9.24 -15.15
C ARG A 120 -14.48 -8.31 -14.94
N SER A 121 -15.03 -7.76 -16.03
CA SER A 121 -16.20 -6.88 -15.96
C SER A 121 -17.48 -7.60 -15.49
N LEU A 122 -17.58 -8.92 -15.71
CA LEU A 122 -18.69 -9.76 -15.25
C LEU A 122 -18.56 -10.20 -13.78
N GLN A 123 -17.36 -10.10 -13.19
CA GLN A 123 -17.16 -10.39 -11.76
C GLN A 123 -17.63 -9.21 -10.92
N TYR A 124 -18.80 -9.34 -10.29
CA TYR A 124 -19.48 -8.26 -9.58
C TYR A 124 -19.63 -8.50 -8.07
N PRO A 125 -19.30 -7.51 -7.20
CA PRO A 125 -18.63 -6.24 -7.55
C PRO A 125 -17.14 -6.42 -7.86
N ASP A 126 -16.59 -7.59 -7.56
CA ASP A 126 -15.22 -7.95 -7.86
C ASP A 126 -15.09 -9.47 -7.89
N ASP A 127 -13.88 -9.97 -8.14
CA ASP A 127 -13.57 -11.38 -8.22
C ASP A 127 -13.56 -12.10 -6.85
N LYS A 128 -13.91 -11.39 -5.75
CA LYS A 128 -14.01 -11.90 -4.38
C LYS A 128 -15.46 -12.04 -3.89
N ALA A 129 -16.44 -11.91 -4.77
CA ALA A 129 -17.87 -12.02 -4.42
C ALA A 129 -18.21 -13.36 -3.73
N ALA A 130 -17.60 -14.47 -4.17
CA ALA A 130 -17.79 -15.78 -3.55
C ALA A 130 -17.29 -15.80 -2.09
N TRP A 131 -16.12 -15.20 -1.84
CA TRP A 131 -15.62 -15.03 -0.48
C TRP A 131 -16.53 -14.11 0.34
N GLY A 132 -17.00 -12.99 -0.22
CA GLY A 132 -17.90 -12.07 0.49
C GLY A 132 -19.20 -12.76 0.93
N SER A 133 -19.76 -13.62 0.08
CA SER A 133 -20.94 -14.44 0.42
C SER A 133 -20.67 -15.42 1.56
N GLN A 134 -19.55 -16.14 1.51
CA GLN A 134 -19.15 -17.05 2.59
C GLN A 134 -18.85 -16.30 3.89
N ALA A 135 -18.13 -15.19 3.81
CA ALA A 135 -17.79 -14.33 4.94
C ALA A 135 -19.06 -13.78 5.61
N SER A 136 -20.05 -13.35 4.84
CA SER A 136 -21.34 -12.89 5.36
C SER A 136 -22.08 -13.99 6.14
N ARG A 137 -22.10 -15.23 5.63
CA ARG A 137 -22.74 -16.37 6.33
C ARG A 137 -22.05 -16.64 7.67
N VAL A 138 -20.72 -16.77 7.66
CA VAL A 138 -19.92 -17.04 8.85
C VAL A 138 -20.01 -15.89 9.85
N ALA A 139 -19.98 -14.65 9.39
CA ALA A 139 -20.17 -13.46 10.21
C ALA A 139 -21.53 -13.50 10.94
N MET A 140 -22.62 -13.83 10.24
CA MET A 140 -23.94 -13.98 10.87
C MET A 140 -23.98 -15.11 11.90
N GLU A 141 -23.22 -16.19 11.72
CA GLU A 141 -23.11 -17.26 12.72
C GLU A 141 -22.34 -16.78 13.96
N LEU A 142 -21.28 -16.00 13.79
CA LEU A 142 -20.51 -15.44 14.90
C LEU A 142 -21.30 -14.44 15.72
N VAL A 143 -22.02 -13.53 15.05
CA VAL A 143 -22.86 -12.52 15.71
C VAL A 143 -23.98 -13.17 16.53
N ARG A 144 -24.47 -14.36 16.13
CA ARG A 144 -25.46 -15.10 16.93
C ARG A 144 -24.86 -15.82 18.15
N LYS A 145 -23.56 -16.14 18.11
CA LYS A 145 -22.89 -16.96 19.13
C LYS A 145 -22.08 -16.13 20.14
N ASN A 146 -21.67 -14.92 19.76
CA ASN A 146 -20.78 -14.08 20.55
C ASN A 146 -21.34 -12.65 20.59
N PRO A 147 -21.10 -11.90 21.67
CA PRO A 147 -21.37 -10.47 21.67
C PRO A 147 -20.48 -9.79 20.63
N ILE A 148 -21.10 -9.07 19.70
CA ILE A 148 -20.43 -8.24 18.70
C ILE A 148 -21.14 -6.89 18.73
N ASP A 149 -20.37 -5.85 18.99
CA ASP A 149 -20.89 -4.49 19.17
C ASP A 149 -20.82 -3.68 17.87
N LEU A 150 -19.86 -4.02 16.99
CA LEU A 150 -19.63 -3.26 15.76
C LEU A 150 -19.04 -4.12 14.64
N ILE A 151 -19.44 -3.84 13.40
CA ILE A 151 -18.85 -4.42 12.20
C ILE A 151 -17.82 -3.45 11.61
N PHE A 152 -16.62 -3.94 11.33
CA PHE A 152 -15.59 -3.20 10.60
C PHE A 152 -15.24 -3.93 9.31
N SER A 153 -15.00 -3.22 8.22
CA SER A 153 -14.57 -3.83 6.96
C SER A 153 -13.61 -2.94 6.21
N THR A 154 -12.69 -3.54 5.46
CA THR A 154 -11.67 -2.81 4.69
C THR A 154 -11.69 -3.23 3.22
N SER A 155 -11.59 -2.24 2.33
CA SER A 155 -11.56 -2.44 0.88
C SER A 155 -10.33 -1.79 0.23
N PRO A 156 -9.90 -2.26 -0.96
CA PRO A 156 -10.40 -3.42 -1.71
C PRO A 156 -10.22 -4.76 -0.96
N PRO A 157 -11.09 -5.77 -1.18
CA PRO A 157 -12.19 -5.82 -2.15
C PRO A 157 -13.50 -5.20 -1.64
N ILE A 158 -14.36 -4.76 -2.56
CA ILE A 158 -15.70 -4.21 -2.24
C ILE A 158 -16.65 -5.30 -1.77
N SER A 159 -16.41 -6.55 -2.17
CA SER A 159 -17.10 -7.72 -1.61
C SER A 159 -17.04 -7.80 -0.08
N ALA A 160 -15.98 -7.27 0.56
CA ALA A 160 -15.89 -7.16 2.02
C ALA A 160 -16.91 -6.15 2.58
N HIS A 161 -17.03 -4.98 1.97
CA HIS A 161 -18.01 -3.97 2.35
C HIS A 161 -19.44 -4.47 2.12
N LEU A 162 -19.72 -5.20 1.03
CA LEU A 162 -21.05 -5.77 0.81
C LEU A 162 -21.43 -6.80 1.87
N ALA A 163 -20.50 -7.68 2.23
CA ALA A 163 -20.70 -8.65 3.29
C ALA A 163 -20.96 -7.96 4.64
N ALA A 164 -20.16 -6.94 4.97
CA ALA A 164 -20.31 -6.19 6.21
C ALA A 164 -21.64 -5.41 6.28
N MET A 165 -22.00 -4.69 5.22
CA MET A 165 -23.29 -3.99 5.11
C MET A 165 -24.47 -4.94 5.28
N HIS A 166 -24.36 -6.15 4.74
CA HIS A 166 -25.40 -7.17 4.85
C HIS A 166 -25.55 -7.68 6.28
N VAL A 167 -24.44 -7.99 6.96
CA VAL A 167 -24.41 -8.47 8.34
C VAL A 167 -24.92 -7.40 9.28
N ALA A 168 -24.39 -6.18 9.17
CA ALA A 168 -24.74 -5.03 10.00
C ALA A 168 -26.25 -4.76 9.98
N ARG A 169 -26.87 -4.72 8.79
CA ARG A 169 -28.33 -4.53 8.66
C ARG A 169 -29.15 -5.67 9.27
N ARG A 170 -28.71 -6.92 9.10
CA ARG A 170 -29.47 -8.08 9.59
C ARG A 170 -29.34 -8.28 11.09
N ALA A 171 -28.20 -7.91 11.65
CA ALA A 171 -27.92 -7.98 13.08
C ALA A 171 -28.29 -6.70 13.83
N ASN A 172 -28.68 -5.63 13.12
CA ASN A 172 -28.88 -4.30 13.67
C ASN A 172 -27.67 -3.78 14.46
N LEU A 173 -26.49 -3.87 13.84
CA LEU A 173 -25.21 -3.43 14.40
C LEU A 173 -24.64 -2.26 13.60
N PRO A 174 -23.92 -1.32 14.25
CA PRO A 174 -23.21 -0.26 13.55
C PRO A 174 -22.11 -0.82 12.63
N TRP A 175 -21.87 -0.13 11.52
CA TRP A 175 -20.87 -0.51 10.53
C TRP A 175 -19.90 0.62 10.19
N VAL A 176 -18.60 0.34 10.30
CA VAL A 176 -17.52 1.21 9.83
C VAL A 176 -16.83 0.63 8.59
N ALA A 177 -16.77 1.43 7.52
CA ALA A 177 -16.18 1.07 6.24
C ALA A 177 -14.83 1.80 6.00
N ASP A 178 -13.73 1.05 5.94
CA ASP A 178 -12.39 1.52 5.55
C ASP A 178 -12.24 1.46 4.02
N PHE A 179 -12.53 2.59 3.37
CA PHE A 179 -12.24 2.87 1.96
C PHE A 179 -10.78 3.33 1.86
N ARG A 180 -9.84 2.39 1.99
CA ARG A 180 -8.40 2.71 1.97
C ARG A 180 -8.05 3.61 0.79
N ASP A 181 -8.48 3.20 -0.39
CA ASP A 181 -8.47 3.99 -1.61
C ASP A 181 -9.92 4.29 -2.04
N LEU A 182 -10.09 5.30 -2.90
CA LEU A 182 -11.36 5.46 -3.61
C LEU A 182 -11.66 4.23 -4.45
N TRP A 183 -12.94 3.99 -4.75
CA TRP A 183 -13.34 2.91 -5.65
C TRP A 183 -13.56 3.40 -7.08
N THR A 184 -14.71 4.03 -7.38
CA THR A 184 -15.00 4.42 -8.78
C THR A 184 -14.32 5.71 -9.22
N SER A 185 -13.86 6.49 -8.25
CA SER A 185 -13.03 7.69 -8.44
C SER A 185 -11.53 7.37 -8.40
N ASN A 186 -11.15 6.10 -8.25
CA ASN A 186 -9.75 5.69 -8.29
C ASN A 186 -9.19 5.89 -9.70
N PRO A 187 -8.01 6.50 -9.87
CA PRO A 187 -7.41 6.62 -11.19
C PRO A 187 -7.02 5.26 -11.82
N ALA A 188 -6.78 4.23 -11.01
CA ALA A 188 -6.54 2.86 -11.48
C ALA A 188 -7.83 2.10 -11.84
N TYR A 189 -9.01 2.71 -11.71
CA TYR A 189 -10.28 2.10 -12.08
C TYR A 189 -10.43 2.04 -13.61
N ASP A 190 -10.29 0.83 -14.18
CA ASP A 190 -10.38 0.56 -15.62
C ASP A 190 -11.52 -0.44 -15.90
N MET A 191 -12.77 0.03 -15.90
CA MET A 191 -13.96 -0.78 -16.25
C MET A 191 -14.87 -0.06 -17.26
N PRO A 192 -15.64 -0.80 -18.08
CA PRO A 192 -16.56 -0.22 -19.05
C PRO A 192 -17.60 0.73 -18.44
N ALA A 193 -18.13 1.67 -19.24
CA ALA A 193 -19.08 2.69 -18.76
C ALA A 193 -20.34 2.11 -18.09
N TRP A 194 -20.93 1.05 -18.65
CA TRP A 194 -22.09 0.38 -18.05
C TRP A 194 -21.76 -0.18 -16.65
N ARG A 195 -20.56 -0.72 -16.48
CA ARG A 195 -20.06 -1.29 -15.23
C ARG A 195 -19.76 -0.20 -14.22
N ARG A 196 -19.16 0.91 -14.68
CA ARG A 196 -18.95 2.12 -13.87
C ARG A 196 -20.25 2.66 -13.29
N SER A 197 -21.33 2.70 -14.07
CA SER A 197 -22.64 3.15 -13.57
C SER A 197 -23.24 2.22 -12.52
N LEU A 198 -22.99 0.90 -12.60
CA LEU A 198 -23.37 -0.05 -11.54
C LEU A 198 -22.54 0.17 -10.29
N ASP A 199 -21.22 0.27 -10.44
CA ASP A 199 -20.29 0.41 -9.32
C ASP A 199 -20.49 1.75 -8.60
N ILE A 200 -20.79 2.86 -9.31
CA ILE A 200 -21.12 4.16 -8.68
C ILE A 200 -22.39 4.04 -7.83
N ARG A 201 -23.43 3.38 -8.35
CA ARG A 201 -24.67 3.15 -7.60
C ARG A 201 -24.41 2.31 -6.35
N LEU A 202 -23.58 1.28 -6.47
CA LEU A 202 -23.23 0.44 -5.34
C LEU A 202 -22.38 1.18 -4.32
N GLU A 203 -21.40 1.97 -4.75
CA GLU A 203 -20.56 2.79 -3.88
C GLU A 203 -21.41 3.80 -3.12
N ASN A 204 -22.32 4.52 -3.80
CA ASN A 204 -23.24 5.45 -3.14
C ASN A 204 -24.14 4.73 -2.12
N LYS A 205 -24.63 3.52 -2.46
CA LYS A 205 -25.39 2.69 -1.52
C LYS A 205 -24.55 2.32 -0.30
N LEU A 206 -23.31 1.86 -0.48
CA LEU A 206 -22.39 1.51 0.61
C LEU A 206 -22.12 2.72 1.50
N LEU A 207 -21.78 3.86 0.91
CA LEU A 207 -21.52 5.11 1.62
C LEU A 207 -22.74 5.60 2.41
N ALA A 208 -23.94 5.50 1.85
CA ALA A 208 -25.18 5.87 2.54
C ALA A 208 -25.62 4.84 3.60
N SER A 209 -24.98 3.67 3.68
CA SER A 209 -25.36 2.61 4.63
C SER A 209 -24.37 2.44 5.78
N ALA A 210 -23.15 2.97 5.66
CA ALA A 210 -22.12 2.83 6.68
C ALA A 210 -22.28 3.90 7.75
N ASP A 211 -22.36 3.55 9.03
CA ASP A 211 -22.48 4.52 10.12
C ASP A 211 -21.21 5.37 10.29
N GLY A 212 -20.05 4.82 9.92
CA GLY A 212 -18.79 5.54 9.79
C GLY A 212 -17.98 5.11 8.56
N VAL A 213 -17.20 6.04 8.01
CA VAL A 213 -16.26 5.78 6.92
C VAL A 213 -14.88 6.28 7.31
N ILE A 214 -13.86 5.47 7.04
CA ILE A 214 -12.47 5.91 7.15
C ILE A 214 -11.73 5.75 5.82
N THR A 215 -10.68 6.55 5.62
CA THR A 215 -9.79 6.49 4.46
C THR A 215 -8.40 6.98 4.82
N VAL A 216 -7.43 6.97 3.90
CA VAL A 216 -6.02 7.19 4.21
C VAL A 216 -5.56 8.65 4.15
N SER A 217 -6.29 9.58 3.54
CA SER A 217 -5.88 10.99 3.50
C SER A 217 -7.06 11.93 3.63
N GLU A 218 -6.77 13.17 4.05
CA GLU A 218 -7.81 14.20 4.17
C GLU A 218 -8.37 14.59 2.80
N HIS A 219 -7.54 14.57 1.77
CA HIS A 219 -8.01 14.76 0.39
C HIS A 219 -9.03 13.68 0.00
N LEU A 220 -8.74 12.39 0.23
CA LEU A 220 -9.71 11.33 -0.04
C LEU A 220 -10.96 11.44 0.83
N ALA A 221 -10.80 11.80 2.12
CA ALA A 221 -11.90 11.97 3.05
C ALA A 221 -12.86 13.08 2.56
N SER A 222 -12.33 14.21 2.09
CA SER A 222 -13.15 15.30 1.54
C SER A 222 -13.97 14.86 0.32
N MET A 223 -13.38 14.06 -0.59
CA MET A 223 -14.09 13.50 -1.73
C MET A 223 -15.20 12.53 -1.32
N LEU A 224 -14.96 11.69 -0.30
CA LEU A 224 -15.97 10.79 0.24
C LEU A 224 -17.10 11.57 0.93
N ARG A 225 -16.79 12.63 1.70
CA ARG A 225 -17.79 13.51 2.35
C ARG A 225 -18.73 14.17 1.34
N ILE A 226 -18.23 14.58 0.17
CA ILE A 226 -19.06 15.17 -0.89
C ILE A 226 -20.10 14.16 -1.38
N ARG A 227 -19.76 12.87 -1.42
CA ARG A 227 -20.62 11.79 -1.91
C ARG A 227 -21.55 11.20 -0.86
N ARG A 228 -21.33 11.51 0.42
CA ARG A 228 -22.21 11.08 1.51
C ARG A 228 -23.47 11.95 1.62
N PRO A 229 -24.60 11.40 2.10
CA PRO A 229 -25.78 12.19 2.47
C PRO A 229 -25.42 13.28 3.50
N SER A 230 -26.03 14.46 3.39
CA SER A 230 -25.66 15.63 4.20
C SER A 230 -25.71 15.41 5.72
N LYS A 231 -26.58 14.53 6.23
CA LYS A 231 -26.71 14.23 7.67
C LYS A 231 -25.59 13.34 8.23
N GLU A 232 -24.71 12.83 7.38
CA GLU A 232 -23.66 11.85 7.73
C GLU A 232 -22.27 12.30 7.30
N LYS A 233 -22.12 13.57 6.89
CA LYS A 233 -20.82 14.11 6.45
C LYS A 233 -19.78 14.11 7.58
N ASP A 234 -20.23 14.24 8.82
CA ASP A 234 -19.37 14.28 10.00
C ASP A 234 -18.90 12.89 10.47
N THR A 235 -19.26 11.81 9.76
CA THR A 235 -18.77 10.44 10.06
C THR A 235 -17.79 9.93 9.00
N VAL A 236 -16.92 10.83 8.51
CA VAL A 236 -15.80 10.48 7.63
C VAL A 236 -14.47 10.94 8.23
N LEU A 237 -13.60 9.99 8.55
CA LEU A 237 -12.32 10.24 9.20
C LEU A 237 -11.11 9.81 8.33
N ALA A 238 -10.12 10.69 8.21
CA ALA A 238 -8.83 10.36 7.63
C ALA A 238 -7.91 9.73 8.69
N ILE A 239 -7.58 8.45 8.51
CA ILE A 239 -6.60 7.69 9.28
C ILE A 239 -5.55 7.19 8.29
N SER A 240 -4.38 7.82 8.29
CA SER A 240 -3.35 7.55 7.28
C SER A 240 -2.75 6.16 7.41
N ASN A 241 -1.95 5.79 6.41
CA ASN A 241 -0.94 4.76 6.64
C ASN A 241 0.10 5.27 7.67
N GLY A 242 0.96 4.37 8.10
CA GLY A 242 1.87 4.63 9.21
C GLY A 242 2.98 3.59 9.30
N TYR A 243 3.97 3.88 10.14
CA TYR A 243 5.06 2.97 10.49
C TYR A 243 4.75 2.28 11.83
N ASP A 244 5.34 1.12 12.06
CA ASP A 244 5.25 0.44 13.35
C ASP A 244 6.56 0.63 14.13
N GLU A 245 6.48 1.17 15.34
CA GLU A 245 7.66 1.40 16.19
C GLU A 245 8.37 0.09 16.54
N ALA A 246 7.63 -1.02 16.59
CA ALA A 246 8.19 -2.35 16.81
C ALA A 246 9.26 -2.72 15.76
N ASP A 247 9.09 -2.26 14.51
CA ASP A 247 10.01 -2.55 13.41
C ASP A 247 11.37 -1.84 13.58
N PHE A 248 11.42 -0.78 14.40
CA PHE A 248 12.63 0.02 14.66
C PHE A 248 13.29 -0.31 16.00
N SER A 249 12.56 -0.91 16.94
CA SER A 249 12.99 -1.14 18.33
C SER A 249 14.31 -1.91 18.47
N HIS A 250 14.62 -2.81 17.54
CA HIS A 250 15.85 -3.61 17.51
C HIS A 250 16.75 -3.32 16.30
N ALA A 251 16.38 -2.34 15.47
CA ALA A 251 17.13 -2.03 14.26
C ALA A 251 18.32 -1.12 14.58
N LEU A 252 19.53 -1.61 14.30
CA LEU A 252 20.75 -0.80 14.38
C LEU A 252 21.15 -0.32 12.98
N PRO A 253 21.62 0.93 12.85
CA PRO A 253 22.15 1.42 11.58
C PRO A 253 23.36 0.59 11.17
N LEU A 254 23.44 0.27 9.89
CA LEU A 254 24.59 -0.44 9.34
C LEU A 254 25.86 0.43 9.33
N PRO A 255 27.04 -0.20 9.52
CA PRO A 255 28.30 0.50 9.39
C PRO A 255 28.44 1.22 8.04
N ARG A 256 29.04 2.42 8.07
CA ARG A 256 29.29 3.23 6.89
C ARG A 256 30.59 4.01 7.02
N LYS A 257 31.15 4.40 5.87
CA LYS A 257 32.29 5.32 5.80
C LYS A 257 31.77 6.76 5.96
N SER A 258 32.36 7.52 6.89
CA SER A 258 31.97 8.92 7.18
C SER A 258 32.29 9.89 6.05
N GLU A 259 33.25 9.55 5.18
CA GLU A 259 33.73 10.39 4.08
C GLU A 259 32.76 10.45 2.88
N THR A 260 31.76 9.57 2.85
CA THR A 260 30.79 9.48 1.75
C THR A 260 29.39 9.86 2.20
N PHE A 261 28.67 10.56 1.33
CA PHE A 261 27.25 10.87 1.47
C PHE A 261 26.43 9.77 0.80
N ARG A 262 25.70 8.99 1.60
CA ARG A 262 24.90 7.84 1.15
C ARG A 262 23.43 8.21 0.98
N VAL A 263 22.93 8.13 -0.25
CA VAL A 263 21.51 8.19 -0.59
C VAL A 263 20.95 6.77 -0.72
N VAL A 264 19.90 6.46 0.04
CA VAL A 264 19.28 5.12 0.05
C VAL A 264 17.87 5.17 -0.54
N HIS A 265 17.55 4.29 -1.48
CA HIS A 265 16.18 3.97 -1.86
C HIS A 265 15.82 2.59 -1.33
N ALA A 266 14.90 2.48 -0.38
CA ALA A 266 14.41 1.20 0.13
C ALA A 266 13.04 0.87 -0.48
N GLY A 267 13.05 0.08 -1.54
CA GLY A 267 11.88 -0.27 -2.29
C GLY A 267 12.14 -0.86 -3.67
N THR A 268 11.08 -1.41 -4.25
CA THR A 268 11.10 -1.88 -5.63
C THR A 268 10.86 -0.75 -6.62
N PHE A 269 11.68 -0.66 -7.67
CA PHE A 269 11.38 0.15 -8.86
C PHE A 269 10.52 -0.66 -9.83
N TYR A 270 9.29 -0.21 -10.11
CA TYR A 270 8.37 -0.89 -11.02
C TYR A 270 7.37 0.08 -11.67
N GLY A 271 6.85 -0.29 -12.84
CA GLY A 271 5.85 0.50 -13.55
C GLY A 271 6.35 1.91 -13.85
N HIS A 272 5.69 2.91 -13.26
CA HIS A 272 6.03 4.33 -13.43
C HIS A 272 7.06 4.84 -12.40
N GLN A 273 7.34 4.12 -11.31
CA GLN A 273 8.37 4.49 -10.33
C GLN A 273 9.75 4.26 -10.93
N SER A 274 10.23 5.26 -11.65
CA SER A 274 11.42 5.22 -12.48
C SER A 274 12.63 5.85 -11.76
N PRO A 275 13.79 5.19 -11.73
CA PRO A 275 15.02 5.80 -11.22
C PRO A 275 15.64 6.76 -12.24
N ASP A 276 15.21 6.73 -13.51
CA ASP A 276 15.87 7.41 -14.63
C ASP A 276 16.02 8.92 -14.38
N GLU A 277 14.95 9.56 -13.92
CA GLU A 277 14.88 11.00 -13.62
C GLU A 277 15.88 11.42 -12.53
N PHE A 278 15.95 10.63 -11.46
CA PHE A 278 16.92 10.84 -10.39
C PHE A 278 18.36 10.65 -10.89
N LEU A 279 18.61 9.58 -11.66
CA LEU A 279 19.95 9.30 -12.21
C LEU A 279 20.39 10.37 -13.20
N ASN A 280 19.48 10.94 -14.00
CA ASN A 280 19.76 12.08 -14.87
C ASN A 280 20.21 13.31 -14.07
N GLY A 281 19.57 13.59 -12.93
CA GLY A 281 20.02 14.64 -12.01
C GLY A 281 21.41 14.34 -11.43
N VAL A 282 21.71 13.08 -11.10
CA VAL A 282 23.06 12.69 -10.63
C VAL A 282 24.11 12.84 -11.74
N GLU A 283 23.82 12.49 -12.98
CA GLU A 283 24.71 12.74 -14.12
C GLU A 283 24.96 14.23 -14.31
N ARG A 284 23.91 15.05 -14.20
CA ARG A 284 24.02 16.50 -14.29
C ARG A 284 24.92 17.06 -13.19
N LEU A 285 24.78 16.58 -11.96
CA LEU A 285 25.68 16.90 -10.85
C LEU A 285 27.13 16.55 -11.21
N PHE A 286 27.38 15.36 -11.75
CA PHE A 286 28.73 14.92 -12.11
C PHE A 286 29.37 15.67 -13.28
N GLN A 287 28.58 16.32 -14.13
CA GLN A 287 29.06 17.25 -15.14
C GLN A 287 29.47 18.59 -14.54
N LEU A 288 28.68 19.11 -13.58
CA LEU A 288 28.92 20.38 -12.91
C LEU A 288 30.04 20.30 -11.85
N GLU A 289 30.07 19.19 -11.11
CA GLU A 289 30.96 18.95 -9.98
C GLU A 289 31.57 17.53 -10.09
N PRO A 290 32.60 17.32 -10.92
CA PRO A 290 33.18 16.00 -11.14
C PRO A 290 33.64 15.26 -9.87
N GLU A 291 34.10 16.02 -8.87
CA GLU A 291 34.55 15.52 -7.56
C GLU A 291 33.42 14.91 -6.72
N ALA A 292 32.15 15.25 -6.99
CA ALA A 292 31.00 14.65 -6.31
C ALA A 292 30.96 13.12 -6.47
N ARG A 293 31.54 12.56 -7.55
CA ARG A 293 31.69 11.11 -7.75
C ARG A 293 32.43 10.41 -6.60
N LYS A 294 33.41 11.09 -5.98
CA LYS A 294 34.20 10.52 -4.88
C LYS A 294 33.39 10.45 -3.58
N ARG A 295 32.47 11.40 -3.39
CA ARG A 295 31.70 11.59 -2.16
C ARG A 295 30.32 10.92 -2.19
N LEU A 296 29.64 10.87 -3.34
CA LEU A 296 28.27 10.37 -3.43
C LEU A 296 28.21 8.85 -3.57
N ARG A 297 27.37 8.20 -2.76
CA ARG A 297 27.03 6.77 -2.87
C ARG A 297 25.52 6.61 -2.95
N LEU A 298 25.06 5.85 -3.93
CA LEU A 298 23.67 5.49 -4.15
C LEU A 298 23.50 4.01 -3.78
N ARG A 299 22.54 3.71 -2.93
CA ARG A 299 22.25 2.34 -2.51
C ARG A 299 20.77 2.04 -2.71
N PHE A 300 20.48 1.19 -3.69
CA PHE A 300 19.11 0.79 -4.00
C PHE A 300 18.84 -0.58 -3.40
N VAL A 301 17.92 -0.60 -2.44
CA VAL A 301 17.58 -1.72 -1.58
C VAL A 301 16.21 -2.23 -1.96
N GLY A 302 16.15 -3.38 -2.64
CA GLY A 302 14.91 -3.95 -3.16
C GLY A 302 15.05 -4.45 -4.58
N ASN A 303 13.92 -4.90 -5.13
CA ASN A 303 13.88 -5.45 -6.48
C ASN A 303 13.90 -4.35 -7.55
N VAL A 304 14.42 -4.69 -8.72
CA VAL A 304 14.42 -3.82 -9.88
C VAL A 304 13.54 -4.49 -10.94
N GLY A 305 12.53 -3.79 -11.44
CA GLY A 305 11.75 -4.29 -12.56
C GLY A 305 12.61 -4.34 -13.84
N ALA A 306 12.41 -5.37 -14.66
CA ALA A 306 13.21 -5.63 -15.87
C ALA A 306 13.38 -4.41 -16.79
N ARG A 307 12.40 -3.49 -16.84
CA ARG A 307 12.47 -2.22 -17.57
C ARG A 307 13.72 -1.39 -17.20
N PHE A 308 14.12 -1.40 -15.94
CA PHE A 308 15.14 -0.50 -15.41
C PHE A 308 16.53 -1.14 -15.31
N GLU A 309 16.63 -2.45 -15.54
CA GLU A 309 17.91 -3.19 -15.44
C GLU A 309 18.98 -2.62 -16.36
N ARG A 310 18.59 -2.24 -17.60
CA ARG A 310 19.52 -1.63 -18.57
C ARG A 310 20.05 -0.29 -18.07
N THR A 311 19.18 0.65 -17.74
CA THR A 311 19.57 2.00 -17.26
C THR A 311 20.49 1.91 -16.04
N LEU A 312 20.15 1.04 -15.08
CA LEU A 312 20.95 0.87 -13.87
C LEU A 312 22.30 0.21 -14.15
N SER A 313 22.35 -0.77 -15.06
CA SER A 313 23.61 -1.42 -15.45
C SER A 313 24.54 -0.46 -16.19
N GLU A 314 24.02 0.35 -17.10
CA GLU A 314 24.77 1.37 -17.83
C GLU A 314 25.29 2.48 -16.91
N PHE A 315 24.47 2.95 -15.96
CA PHE A 315 24.89 3.91 -14.95
C PHE A 315 26.00 3.31 -14.06
N LYS A 316 25.83 2.07 -13.60
CA LYS A 316 26.84 1.38 -12.77
C LYS A 316 28.14 1.14 -13.53
N ALA A 317 28.08 0.81 -14.83
CA ALA A 317 29.28 0.64 -15.66
C ALA A 317 30.08 1.95 -15.79
N ARG A 318 29.40 3.09 -15.90
CA ARG A 318 30.02 4.42 -15.95
C ARG A 318 30.54 4.89 -14.59
N HIS A 319 29.84 4.54 -13.51
CA HIS A 319 30.16 4.99 -12.14
C HIS A 319 30.15 3.81 -11.15
N PRO A 320 31.10 2.85 -11.24
CA PRO A 320 31.06 1.58 -10.51
C PRO A 320 31.15 1.74 -8.98
N GLN A 321 31.77 2.81 -8.51
CA GLN A 321 31.90 3.12 -7.08
C GLN A 321 30.70 3.89 -6.53
N VAL A 322 29.79 4.37 -7.38
CA VAL A 322 28.67 5.23 -6.98
C VAL A 322 27.42 4.41 -6.70
N LEU A 323 27.04 3.46 -7.57
CA LEU A 323 25.77 2.74 -7.46
C LEU A 323 25.95 1.30 -6.96
N GLU A 324 25.27 0.99 -5.85
CA GLU A 324 25.12 -0.35 -5.31
C GLU A 324 23.65 -0.81 -5.36
N LEU A 325 23.43 -1.99 -5.91
CA LEU A 325 22.13 -2.66 -5.98
C LEU A 325 22.21 -3.87 -5.05
N THR A 326 21.38 -3.92 -4.00
CA THR A 326 21.42 -5.05 -3.05
C THR A 326 20.52 -6.21 -3.47
N GLY A 327 19.55 -5.95 -4.36
CA GLY A 327 18.43 -6.85 -4.59
C GLY A 327 17.45 -6.86 -3.40
N TYR A 328 16.55 -7.85 -3.38
CA TYR A 328 15.62 -8.06 -2.27
C TYR A 328 16.38 -8.36 -0.97
N VAL A 329 15.96 -7.70 0.11
CA VAL A 329 16.41 -7.98 1.47
C VAL A 329 15.20 -8.05 2.39
N GLU A 330 15.32 -8.77 3.49
CA GLU A 330 14.29 -8.83 4.53
C GLU A 330 14.05 -7.45 5.16
N HIS A 331 12.81 -7.23 5.61
CA HIS A 331 12.37 -5.93 6.10
C HIS A 331 13.24 -5.33 7.24
N PRO A 332 13.68 -6.08 8.27
CA PRO A 332 14.59 -5.55 9.29
C PRO A 332 15.91 -5.04 8.72
N ARG A 333 16.43 -5.70 7.67
CA ARG A 333 17.64 -5.24 6.98
C ARG A 333 17.36 -3.96 6.21
N ALA A 334 16.20 -3.83 5.55
CA ALA A 334 15.82 -2.59 4.89
C ALA A 334 15.74 -1.41 5.88
N ILE A 335 15.16 -1.61 7.08
CA ILE A 335 15.14 -0.59 8.14
C ILE A 335 16.58 -0.20 8.54
N ALA A 336 17.47 -1.16 8.74
CA ALA A 336 18.88 -0.89 9.07
C ALA A 336 19.61 -0.08 7.98
N GLU A 337 19.30 -0.33 6.71
CA GLU A 337 19.80 0.46 5.56
C GLU A 337 19.23 1.89 5.58
N MET A 338 17.93 2.07 5.86
CA MET A 338 17.31 3.40 5.98
C MET A 338 17.94 4.21 7.11
N LEU A 339 18.14 3.58 8.28
CA LEU A 339 18.78 4.21 9.44
C LEU A 339 20.25 4.58 9.17
N ALA A 340 20.95 3.86 8.30
CA ALA A 340 22.34 4.13 7.93
C ALA A 340 22.50 5.23 6.87
N ALA A 341 21.41 5.70 6.24
CA ALA A 341 21.47 6.66 5.16
C ALA A 341 21.84 8.08 5.65
N ASP A 342 22.50 8.87 4.80
CA ASP A 342 22.60 10.32 4.99
C ASP A 342 21.37 11.03 4.43
N ALA A 343 20.75 10.45 3.40
CA ALA A 343 19.48 10.85 2.83
C ALA A 343 18.72 9.66 2.25
N LEU A 344 17.40 9.76 2.21
CA LEU A 344 16.50 8.77 1.63
C LEU A 344 15.91 9.30 0.33
N LEU A 345 15.83 8.43 -0.68
CA LEU A 345 15.22 8.73 -1.97
C LEU A 345 13.83 8.12 -2.06
N LEU A 346 12.83 8.98 -2.22
CA LEU A 346 11.45 8.60 -2.49
C LEU A 346 11.11 8.92 -3.96
N VAL A 347 10.83 7.90 -4.75
CA VAL A 347 10.40 8.08 -6.14
C VAL A 347 8.90 7.86 -6.21
N ILE A 348 8.16 8.87 -6.67
CA ILE A 348 6.73 8.79 -6.95
C ILE A 348 6.55 9.05 -8.44
N GLY A 349 6.34 7.97 -9.19
CA GLY A 349 6.19 8.03 -10.62
C GLY A 349 4.73 8.05 -11.09
N GLY A 350 4.51 8.56 -12.31
CA GLY A 350 3.20 8.69 -12.95
C GLY A 350 2.92 10.13 -13.38
N ASP A 351 1.80 10.34 -14.08
CA ASP A 351 1.30 11.69 -14.36
C ASP A 351 1.09 12.44 -13.04
N ALA A 352 1.46 13.72 -12.97
CA ALA A 352 1.35 14.56 -11.78
C ALA A 352 -0.05 14.48 -11.15
N LYS A 353 -1.11 14.46 -11.97
CA LYS A 353 -2.51 14.33 -11.51
C LYS A 353 -2.83 12.97 -10.88
N LEU A 354 -2.21 11.90 -11.37
CA LEU A 354 -2.38 10.54 -10.84
C LEU A 354 -1.57 10.35 -9.55
N ALA A 355 -0.42 11.03 -9.45
CA ALA A 355 0.50 10.97 -8.32
C ALA A 355 0.07 11.85 -7.14
N GLU A 356 -0.78 12.86 -7.35
CA GLU A 356 -1.22 13.82 -6.32
C GLU A 356 -1.83 13.14 -5.08
N GLY A 357 -2.58 12.04 -5.26
CA GLY A 357 -3.21 11.30 -4.16
C GLY A 357 -2.40 10.12 -3.60
N VAL A 358 -1.22 9.81 -4.15
CA VAL A 358 -0.47 8.59 -3.79
C VAL A 358 0.30 8.78 -2.48
N MET A 359 -0.11 8.06 -1.44
CA MET A 359 0.65 7.91 -0.19
C MET A 359 1.24 6.52 -0.08
N THR A 360 2.52 6.37 -0.43
CA THR A 360 3.22 5.09 -0.30
C THR A 360 3.50 4.76 1.17
N GLY A 361 3.41 3.48 1.55
CA GLY A 361 3.70 3.05 2.93
C GLY A 361 5.13 3.38 3.40
N LYS A 362 6.11 3.34 2.47
CA LYS A 362 7.53 3.59 2.74
C LYS A 362 7.81 5.00 3.27
N LEU A 363 7.01 5.98 2.87
CA LEU A 363 7.18 7.37 3.32
C LEU A 363 7.12 7.47 4.85
N PHE A 364 6.23 6.73 5.50
CA PHE A 364 6.09 6.78 6.95
C PHE A 364 7.31 6.17 7.66
N GLU A 365 7.90 5.10 7.11
CA GLU A 365 9.15 4.53 7.61
C GLU A 365 10.31 5.49 7.42
N TYR A 366 10.36 6.23 6.30
CA TYR A 366 11.38 7.25 6.07
C TYR A 366 11.28 8.40 7.07
N LEU A 367 10.06 8.88 7.34
CA LEU A 367 9.81 9.88 8.37
C LEU A 367 10.31 9.40 9.74
N ARG A 368 10.04 8.13 10.09
CA ARG A 368 10.49 7.54 11.34
C ARG A 368 12.00 7.31 11.39
N ALA A 369 12.63 6.92 10.27
CA ALA A 369 14.08 6.75 10.18
C ALA A 369 14.84 8.05 10.45
N GLY A 370 14.17 9.21 10.31
CA GLY A 370 14.72 10.50 10.69
C GLY A 370 15.83 10.99 9.78
N ARG A 371 15.86 10.52 8.54
CA ARG A 371 16.81 10.94 7.52
C ARG A 371 16.15 11.91 6.53
N PRO A 372 16.87 12.94 6.03
CA PRO A 372 16.40 13.83 4.98
C PRO A 372 15.81 13.04 3.82
N VAL A 373 14.59 13.37 3.38
CA VAL A 373 13.96 12.69 2.25
C VAL A 373 14.00 13.58 1.02
N LEU A 374 14.63 13.12 -0.05
CA LEU A 374 14.49 13.69 -1.38
C LEU A 374 13.39 12.94 -2.10
N GLN A 375 12.27 13.61 -2.34
CA GLN A 375 11.23 13.08 -3.21
C GLN A 375 11.43 13.56 -4.64
N VAL A 376 11.43 12.64 -5.60
CA VAL A 376 11.40 12.92 -7.03
C VAL A 376 10.03 12.49 -7.57
N GLY A 377 9.25 13.44 -8.06
CA GLY A 377 7.86 13.21 -8.48
C GLY A 377 7.00 14.47 -8.45
N ALA A 378 5.69 14.31 -8.24
CA ALA A 378 4.78 15.44 -8.12
C ALA A 378 5.09 16.31 -6.88
N VAL A 379 5.28 17.62 -7.06
CA VAL A 379 5.64 18.56 -5.98
C VAL A 379 4.43 19.06 -5.18
N ASN A 380 3.22 18.91 -5.72
CA ASN A 380 1.97 19.37 -5.08
C ASN A 380 1.14 18.23 -4.48
N GLY A 381 1.65 16.99 -4.52
CA GLY A 381 0.96 15.80 -4.01
C GLY A 381 0.99 15.66 -2.49
N GLU A 382 0.19 14.73 -1.98
CA GLU A 382 0.07 14.45 -0.53
C GLU A 382 1.42 14.10 0.12
N ALA A 383 2.28 13.36 -0.58
CA ALA A 383 3.63 13.03 -0.10
C ALA A 383 4.51 14.27 0.07
N ALA A 384 4.48 15.20 -0.89
CA ALA A 384 5.23 16.45 -0.83
C ALA A 384 4.74 17.33 0.33
N ARG A 385 3.42 17.47 0.49
CA ARG A 385 2.81 18.19 1.63
C ARG A 385 3.21 17.57 2.95
N LEU A 386 3.24 16.24 3.05
CA LEU A 386 3.63 15.53 4.25
C LEU A 386 5.11 15.80 4.60
N LEU A 387 6.01 15.76 3.61
CA LEU A 387 7.43 16.10 3.81
C LEU A 387 7.61 17.55 4.27
N GLN A 388 6.85 18.48 3.69
CA GLN A 388 6.87 19.89 4.07
C GLN A 388 6.37 20.11 5.51
N ASN A 389 5.19 19.57 5.85
CA ASN A 389 4.57 19.74 7.17
C ASN A 389 5.42 19.14 8.30
N THR A 390 6.09 18.02 8.02
CA THR A 390 6.99 17.37 8.99
C THR A 390 8.39 17.98 9.02
N GLY A 391 8.76 18.78 8.01
CA GLY A 391 10.11 19.30 7.83
C GLY A 391 11.14 18.20 7.53
N ALA A 392 10.70 17.06 7.02
CA ALA A 392 11.53 15.86 6.85
C ALA A 392 12.27 15.82 5.51
N GLY A 393 11.90 16.64 4.53
CA GLY A 393 12.44 16.51 3.19
C GLY A 393 12.03 17.60 2.21
N ILE A 394 12.48 17.44 0.97
CA ILE A 394 12.22 18.32 -0.16
C ILE A 394 11.62 17.47 -1.29
N ALA A 395 10.61 18.02 -1.97
CA ALA A 395 10.05 17.44 -3.19
C ALA A 395 10.55 18.22 -4.42
N VAL A 396 11.01 17.48 -5.43
CA VAL A 396 11.50 18.02 -6.70
C VAL A 396 10.73 17.37 -7.84
N ALA A 397 10.40 18.17 -8.85
CA ALA A 397 9.72 17.70 -10.06
C ALA A 397 10.58 16.66 -10.78
N ALA A 398 9.95 15.60 -11.31
CA ALA A 398 10.66 14.49 -11.93
C ALA A 398 11.45 14.92 -13.20
N ASP A 399 10.97 15.94 -13.91
CA ASP A 399 11.60 16.48 -15.11
C ASP A 399 12.66 17.56 -14.84
N ASP A 400 12.88 17.95 -13.57
CA ASP A 400 13.86 18.97 -13.19
C ASP A 400 15.20 18.37 -12.73
N ALA A 401 15.96 17.86 -13.70
CA ALA A 401 17.29 17.31 -13.43
C ALA A 401 18.28 18.34 -12.85
N ALA A 402 18.08 19.63 -13.11
CA ALA A 402 18.93 20.69 -12.60
C ALA A 402 18.71 20.90 -11.09
N GLU A 403 17.45 20.95 -10.64
CA GLU A 403 17.14 21.07 -9.22
C GLU A 403 17.50 19.79 -8.46
N ILE A 404 17.31 18.60 -9.03
CA ILE A 404 17.78 17.35 -8.41
C ILE A 404 19.30 17.42 -8.16
N ALA A 405 20.08 17.84 -9.16
CA ALA A 405 21.53 18.01 -9.02
C ALA A 405 21.88 19.03 -7.93
N ALA A 406 21.20 20.18 -7.91
CA ALA A 406 21.44 21.26 -6.96
C ALA A 406 21.12 20.84 -5.52
N VAL A 407 20.00 20.13 -5.29
CA VAL A 407 19.65 19.59 -3.97
C VAL A 407 20.72 18.62 -3.48
N ILE A 408 21.14 17.67 -4.31
CA ILE A 408 22.16 16.68 -3.93
C ILE A 408 23.48 17.38 -3.60
N SER A 409 23.93 18.34 -4.43
CA SER A 409 25.13 19.14 -4.15
C SER A 409 25.07 19.82 -2.78
N ARG A 410 23.98 20.56 -2.51
CA ARG A 410 23.77 21.23 -1.21
C ARG A 410 23.82 20.24 -0.05
N TRP A 411 23.22 19.06 -0.19
CA TRP A 411 23.17 18.06 0.87
C TRP A 411 24.52 17.39 1.10
N VAL A 412 25.25 17.06 0.04
CA VAL A 412 26.63 16.54 0.11
C VAL A 412 27.55 17.56 0.79
N ALA A 413 27.31 18.87 0.61
CA ALA A 413 28.01 19.96 1.27
C ALA A 413 27.59 20.20 2.74
N GLY A 414 26.64 19.45 3.27
CA GLY A 414 26.21 19.53 4.67
C GLY A 414 24.97 20.40 4.94
N ALA A 415 24.31 20.90 3.90
CA ALA A 415 23.08 21.70 4.01
C ALA A 415 21.80 20.84 3.91
N ALA A 416 21.87 19.55 4.27
CA ALA A 416 20.69 18.71 4.36
C ALA A 416 19.77 19.18 5.51
N PRO A 417 18.44 19.12 5.35
CA PRO A 417 17.52 19.43 6.44
C PRO A 417 17.76 18.48 7.62
N LYS A 418 17.37 18.89 8.83
CA LYS A 418 17.42 18.03 10.01
C LYS A 418 15.99 17.62 10.37
N PRO A 419 15.52 16.43 9.94
CA PRO A 419 14.18 15.97 10.26
C PRO A 419 13.95 15.91 11.77
N GLN A 420 12.70 16.09 12.18
CA GLN A 420 12.27 15.91 13.56
C GLN A 420 11.36 14.66 13.65
N PRO A 421 11.91 13.47 13.94
CA PRO A 421 11.14 12.22 13.95
C PRO A 421 9.94 12.26 14.90
N ALA A 422 10.03 13.04 15.98
CA ALA A 422 8.93 13.25 16.92
C ALA A 422 7.65 13.79 16.26
N ARG A 423 7.75 14.57 15.17
CA ARG A 423 6.59 15.04 14.41
C ARG A 423 5.90 13.92 13.64
N ALA A 424 6.59 12.81 13.41
CA ALA A 424 6.02 11.63 12.77
C ALA A 424 5.30 10.70 13.75
N SER A 425 5.37 10.92 15.08
CA SER A 425 4.71 10.06 16.08
C SER A 425 3.21 9.90 15.86
N ILE A 426 2.55 10.95 15.34
CA ILE A 426 1.14 10.88 14.98
C ILE A 426 0.86 9.81 13.92
N TYR A 427 1.84 9.43 13.10
CA TYR A 427 1.77 8.40 12.06
C TYR A 427 2.24 7.02 12.55
N GLU A 428 2.55 6.87 13.82
CA GLU A 428 2.76 5.55 14.42
C GLU A 428 1.46 4.74 14.32
N ARG A 429 1.56 3.46 13.95
CA ARG A 429 0.39 2.57 13.82
C ARG A 429 -0.41 2.48 15.12
N ARG A 430 0.25 2.49 16.28
CA ARG A 430 -0.42 2.51 17.58
C ARG A 430 -1.25 3.78 17.77
N ALA A 431 -0.67 4.96 17.49
CA ALA A 431 -1.38 6.24 17.56
C ALA A 431 -2.56 6.33 16.57
N GLN A 432 -2.37 5.85 15.34
CA GLN A 432 -3.46 5.76 14.35
C GLN A 432 -4.57 4.81 14.78
N THR A 433 -4.23 3.73 15.50
CA THR A 433 -5.20 2.79 16.05
C THR A 433 -5.97 3.35 17.24
N ALA A 434 -5.34 4.19 18.07
CA ALA A 434 -6.03 4.94 19.12
C ALA A 434 -7.15 5.82 18.52
N ARG A 435 -6.82 6.59 17.47
CA ARG A 435 -7.79 7.40 16.72
C ARG A 435 -8.90 6.56 16.09
N LEU A 436 -8.57 5.35 15.61
CA LEU A 436 -9.58 4.41 15.13
C LEU A 436 -10.51 3.98 16.27
N SER A 437 -9.98 3.58 17.43
CA SER A 437 -10.79 3.16 18.59
C SER A 437 -11.77 4.25 19.03
N GLU A 438 -11.29 5.49 19.18
CA GLU A 438 -12.13 6.66 19.49
C GLU A 438 -13.26 6.85 18.46
N PHE A 439 -12.96 6.67 17.18
CA PHE A 439 -13.94 6.76 16.11
C PHE A 439 -14.95 5.61 16.14
N LEU A 440 -14.51 4.38 16.41
CA LEU A 440 -15.41 3.23 16.56
C LEU A 440 -16.38 3.44 17.73
N ALA A 441 -15.88 3.89 18.88
CA ALA A 441 -16.72 4.23 20.03
C ALA A 441 -17.74 5.32 19.71
N THR A 442 -17.30 6.41 19.05
CA THR A 442 -18.19 7.51 18.63
C THR A 442 -19.29 7.02 17.68
N VAL A 443 -18.96 6.15 16.73
CA VAL A 443 -19.93 5.57 15.78
C VAL A 443 -20.92 4.66 16.51
N HIS A 444 -20.43 3.82 17.43
CA HIS A 444 -21.26 2.94 18.25
C HIS A 444 -22.26 3.73 19.11
N GLU A 445 -21.79 4.74 19.85
CA GLU A 445 -22.66 5.61 20.66
C GLU A 445 -23.71 6.33 19.83
N ARG A 446 -23.32 6.89 18.68
CA ARG A 446 -24.24 7.57 17.76
C ARG A 446 -25.30 6.63 17.19
N PHE A 447 -24.96 5.38 16.90
CA PHE A 447 -25.89 4.39 16.38
C PHE A 447 -26.97 4.07 17.42
N HIS A 448 -26.57 3.84 18.68
CA HIS A 448 -27.49 3.53 19.76
C HIS A 448 -28.27 4.74 20.28
N GLY A 449 -27.76 5.96 20.12
CA GLY A 449 -28.50 7.19 20.44
C GLY A 449 -29.53 7.62 19.38
N ARG A 450 -29.52 7.00 18.19
CA ARG A 450 -30.48 7.27 17.09
C ARG A 450 -31.67 6.31 17.10
N ASN A 451 -31.52 5.14 17.70
CA ASN A 451 -32.56 4.13 17.90
C ASN A 451 -33.22 4.34 19.26
#